data_AF-A0A1V0FX06-F1
#
_entry.id   AF-A0A1V0FX06-F1
#
_cell.length_a   1.000
_cell.length_b   1.000
_cell.length_c   1.000
_cell.angle_alpha   90.00
_cell.angle_beta   90.00
_cell.angle_gamma   90.00
#
_symmetry.space_group_name_H-M   'P 1'
#
loop_
_entity.id
_entity.type
_entity.pdbx_description
1 polymer ?
#
loop_
_entity_poly.entity_id
_entity_poly.type
_entity_poly.pdbx_seq_one_letter_code
_entity_poly.pdbx_strand_id
1 'polypeptide(L)'
;WFGVLMIPTLLTATSVFIIAFVAAPPVDIDGIREPVAGSLLYGNNIISGAIIPSSAAIGIHFYPIWEAASLDEWLYNGGPYELIVLHFILGVCCYIGREWELSYRLGMRPWISVAFTAPVAAAAAVFLVYPIGQGSFSDGMPLGISGTFNFMLVFQAEHNILMHPFHQLGVAGVFGGSLFSAMHGSLVTSSLIRETTENESANNGYKFGQEEETYNIVAAHGYFGRLIFQYASFNNSRALHFFLGLWPVVGIWFTAMSVSTMAF
;
A
#
# COMPACT_ATOMS: atom_id res chain seq x y z
N TRP A 1 8.58 10.90 -18.98
CA TRP A 1 8.16 9.73 -19.76
C TRP A 1 7.14 8.88 -19.03
N PHE A 2 7.40 8.44 -17.79
CA PHE A 2 6.49 7.54 -17.08
C PHE A 2 5.08 8.11 -16.86
N GLY A 3 4.98 9.43 -16.67
CA GLY A 3 3.70 10.13 -16.57
C GLY A 3 2.76 9.92 -17.77
N VAL A 4 3.29 9.67 -18.97
CA VAL A 4 2.50 9.45 -20.20
C VAL A 4 1.66 8.17 -20.10
N LEU A 5 2.17 7.14 -19.40
CA LEU A 5 1.44 5.90 -19.14
C LEU A 5 0.68 5.95 -17.81
N MET A 6 1.32 6.47 -16.76
CA MET A 6 0.75 6.55 -15.42
C MET A 6 -0.57 7.31 -15.38
N ILE A 7 -0.65 8.46 -16.05
CA ILE A 7 -1.84 9.33 -16.01
C ILE A 7 -3.07 8.62 -16.60
N PRO A 8 -3.06 8.14 -17.86
CA PRO A 8 -4.25 7.52 -18.42
C PRO A 8 -4.64 6.24 -17.67
N THR A 9 -3.69 5.40 -17.25
CA THR A 9 -4.04 4.15 -16.55
C THR A 9 -4.67 4.42 -15.19
N LEU A 10 -4.11 5.34 -14.39
CA LEU A 10 -4.69 5.69 -13.09
C LEU A 10 -6.02 6.43 -13.23
N LEU A 11 -6.20 7.27 -14.24
CA LEU A 11 -7.49 7.92 -14.51
C LEU A 11 -8.56 6.89 -14.86
N THR A 12 -8.25 5.94 -15.75
CA THR A 12 -9.17 4.86 -16.12
C THR A 12 -9.53 4.01 -14.90
N ALA A 13 -8.55 3.51 -14.14
CA ALA A 13 -8.78 2.72 -12.93
C ALA A 13 -9.65 3.47 -11.92
N THR A 14 -9.35 4.76 -11.67
CA THR A 14 -10.10 5.59 -10.73
C THR A 14 -11.54 5.82 -11.20
N SER A 15 -11.75 6.17 -12.47
CA SER A 15 -13.09 6.42 -13.00
C SER A 15 -13.98 5.18 -12.93
N VAL A 16 -13.44 4.02 -13.30
CA VAL A 16 -14.19 2.75 -13.28
C VAL A 16 -14.45 2.30 -11.85
N PHE A 17 -13.46 2.43 -10.95
CA PHE A 17 -13.65 2.15 -9.52
C PHE A 17 -14.77 2.97 -8.92
N ILE A 18 -14.78 4.29 -9.13
CA ILE A 18 -15.82 5.18 -8.56
C ILE A 18 -17.20 4.79 -9.07
N ILE A 19 -17.36 4.58 -10.38
CA ILE A 19 -18.65 4.22 -10.97
C ILE A 19 -19.12 2.85 -10.46
N ALA A 20 -18.23 1.86 -10.49
CA ALA A 20 -18.57 0.49 -10.09
C ALA A 20 -18.89 0.39 -8.59
N PHE A 21 -18.15 1.10 -7.73
CA PHE A 21 -18.38 1.09 -6.29
C PHE A 21 -19.75 1.71 -5.93
N VAL A 22 -20.20 2.69 -6.72
CA VAL A 22 -21.50 3.31 -6.52
C VAL A 22 -22.62 2.45 -7.11
N ALA A 23 -22.46 1.92 -8.34
CA ALA A 23 -23.59 1.48 -9.15
C ALA A 23 -23.46 0.10 -9.82
N ALA A 24 -22.36 -0.64 -9.65
CA ALA A 24 -22.25 -1.96 -10.27
C ALA A 24 -23.33 -2.92 -9.76
N PRO A 25 -23.95 -3.73 -10.63
CA PRO A 25 -24.88 -4.78 -10.21
C PRO A 25 -24.13 -5.91 -9.47
N PRO A 26 -24.85 -6.87 -8.87
CA PRO A 26 -24.26 -8.05 -8.26
C PRO A 26 -23.42 -8.90 -9.22
N VAL A 27 -22.33 -9.49 -8.72
CA VAL A 27 -21.31 -10.22 -9.49
C VAL A 27 -21.21 -11.68 -9.03
N ASP A 28 -21.16 -12.63 -9.97
CA ASP A 28 -21.03 -14.08 -9.69
C ASP A 28 -19.57 -14.50 -9.46
N ILE A 29 -19.00 -14.13 -8.31
CA ILE A 29 -17.59 -14.33 -7.96
C ILE A 29 -17.12 -15.79 -8.05
N ASP A 30 -17.92 -16.73 -7.57
CA ASP A 30 -17.53 -18.15 -7.51
C ASP A 30 -17.92 -18.93 -8.78
N GLY A 31 -18.62 -18.28 -9.73
CA GLY A 31 -19.08 -18.94 -10.97
C GLY A 31 -20.20 -19.96 -10.76
N ILE A 32 -20.85 -19.92 -9.60
CA ILE A 32 -21.91 -20.86 -9.19
C ILE A 32 -23.31 -20.29 -9.39
N ARG A 33 -23.43 -19.14 -10.06
CA ARG A 33 -24.68 -18.39 -10.29
C ARG A 33 -25.29 -17.85 -8.99
N GLU A 34 -24.44 -17.42 -8.06
CA GLU A 34 -24.83 -16.77 -6.80
C GLU A 34 -24.23 -15.36 -6.72
N PRO A 35 -24.88 -14.35 -7.31
CA PRO A 35 -24.30 -13.01 -7.41
C PRO A 35 -24.21 -12.30 -6.06
N VAL A 36 -23.05 -11.71 -5.77
CA VAL A 36 -22.76 -10.91 -4.58
C VAL A 36 -22.91 -9.43 -4.90
N ALA A 37 -23.74 -8.72 -4.13
CA ALA A 37 -23.91 -7.28 -4.25
C ALA A 37 -22.75 -6.53 -3.61
N GLY A 38 -21.99 -5.75 -4.40
CA GLY A 38 -20.84 -4.98 -3.90
C GLY A 38 -21.06 -3.46 -3.82
N SER A 39 -22.02 -2.89 -4.57
CA SER A 39 -22.14 -1.44 -4.73
C SER A 39 -23.13 -0.79 -3.77
N LEU A 40 -22.99 0.53 -3.61
CA LEU A 40 -23.83 1.35 -2.71
C LEU A 40 -25.31 1.32 -3.10
N LEU A 41 -25.62 1.46 -4.39
CA LEU A 41 -27.01 1.45 -4.87
C LEU A 41 -27.69 0.07 -4.70
N TYR A 42 -26.90 -0.98 -4.50
CA TYR A 42 -27.39 -2.34 -4.24
C TYR A 42 -27.32 -2.72 -2.75
N GLY A 43 -27.44 -1.73 -1.86
CA GLY A 43 -27.68 -1.94 -0.42
C GLY A 43 -26.44 -2.00 0.45
N ASN A 44 -25.26 -1.65 -0.09
CA ASN A 44 -24.03 -1.56 0.70
C ASN A 44 -23.80 -0.17 1.30
N ASN A 45 -23.09 -0.13 2.42
CA ASN A 45 -22.48 1.08 2.95
C ASN A 45 -20.97 1.10 2.64
N ILE A 46 -20.24 2.11 3.11
CA ILE A 46 -18.80 2.25 2.86
C ILE A 46 -17.98 1.05 3.39
N ILE A 47 -18.42 0.42 4.48
CA ILE A 47 -17.71 -0.72 5.08
C ILE A 47 -18.00 -2.01 4.30
N SER A 48 -19.27 -2.26 3.99
CA SER A 48 -19.69 -3.49 3.31
C SER A 48 -19.45 -3.46 1.80
N GLY A 49 -19.35 -2.27 1.20
CA GLY A 49 -19.17 -2.09 -0.23
C GLY A 49 -17.81 -2.57 -0.73
N ALA A 50 -17.80 -3.12 -1.94
CA ALA A 50 -16.61 -3.61 -2.61
C ALA A 50 -16.81 -3.65 -4.14
N ILE A 51 -15.70 -3.57 -4.89
CA ILE A 51 -15.67 -4.16 -6.24
C ILE A 51 -15.38 -5.65 -6.06
N ILE A 52 -16.35 -6.48 -6.45
CA ILE A 52 -16.28 -7.93 -6.35
C ILE A 52 -15.31 -8.47 -7.42
N PRO A 53 -14.39 -9.39 -7.06
CA PRO A 53 -13.53 -10.08 -8.01
C PRO A 53 -14.27 -10.73 -9.19
N SER A 54 -13.54 -10.91 -10.30
CA SER A 54 -14.08 -11.56 -11.49
C SER A 54 -14.39 -13.04 -11.22
N SER A 55 -15.40 -13.55 -11.92
CA SER A 55 -15.92 -14.91 -11.72
C SER A 55 -14.84 -16.00 -11.84
N ALA A 56 -14.89 -17.02 -10.98
CA ALA A 56 -14.06 -18.21 -11.08
C ALA A 56 -14.30 -18.99 -12.39
N ALA A 57 -15.45 -18.79 -13.05
CA ALA A 57 -15.70 -19.32 -14.38
C ALA A 57 -14.77 -18.73 -15.47
N ILE A 58 -14.20 -17.54 -15.23
CA ILE A 58 -13.17 -16.91 -16.06
C ILE A 58 -11.77 -17.42 -15.66
N GLY A 59 -11.53 -17.70 -14.38
CA GLY A 59 -10.20 -18.09 -13.90
C GLY A 59 -9.16 -16.98 -14.13
N ILE A 60 -8.08 -17.31 -14.86
CA ILE A 60 -7.01 -16.38 -15.27
C ILE A 60 -7.14 -15.88 -16.71
N HIS A 61 -8.26 -16.16 -17.37
CA HIS A 61 -8.48 -15.64 -18.72
C HIS A 61 -8.61 -14.12 -18.71
N PHE A 62 -8.01 -13.47 -19.70
CA PHE A 62 -8.12 -12.02 -19.88
C PHE A 62 -9.53 -11.68 -20.34
N TYR A 63 -10.29 -10.92 -19.55
CA TYR A 63 -11.71 -10.62 -19.81
C TYR A 63 -11.98 -9.10 -19.97
N PRO A 64 -11.47 -8.48 -21.05
CA PRO A 64 -11.77 -7.10 -21.39
C PRO A 64 -13.23 -6.95 -21.85
N ILE A 65 -13.71 -5.71 -21.91
CA ILE A 65 -15.09 -5.38 -22.29
C ILE A 65 -15.51 -6.03 -23.62
N TRP A 66 -14.59 -6.15 -24.58
CA TRP A 66 -14.88 -6.68 -25.93
C TRP A 66 -14.89 -8.22 -26.02
N GLU A 67 -14.55 -8.94 -24.96
CA GLU A 67 -14.75 -10.40 -24.90
C GLU A 67 -16.18 -10.77 -24.48
N ALA A 68 -16.89 -9.85 -23.82
CA ALA A 68 -18.29 -10.05 -23.43
C ALA A 68 -19.25 -9.74 -24.60
N ALA A 69 -20.38 -10.46 -24.68
CA ALA A 69 -21.42 -10.18 -25.66
C ALA A 69 -22.18 -8.88 -25.35
N SER A 70 -22.18 -8.43 -24.10
CA SER A 70 -22.78 -7.17 -23.67
C SER A 70 -22.13 -6.61 -22.41
N LEU A 71 -22.41 -5.34 -22.10
CA LEU A 71 -22.01 -4.75 -20.82
C LEU A 71 -22.69 -5.42 -19.63
N ASP A 72 -23.93 -5.91 -19.77
CA ASP A 72 -24.64 -6.59 -18.69
C ASP A 72 -23.93 -7.91 -18.33
N GLU A 73 -23.47 -8.66 -19.33
CA GLU A 73 -22.66 -9.87 -19.12
C GLU A 73 -21.30 -9.51 -18.49
N TRP A 74 -20.63 -8.48 -19.00
CA TRP A 74 -19.34 -8.04 -18.46
C TRP A 74 -19.44 -7.64 -16.99
N LEU A 75 -20.52 -6.94 -16.62
CA LEU A 75 -20.80 -6.55 -15.24
C LEU A 75 -21.15 -7.75 -14.38
N TYR A 76 -21.99 -8.68 -14.84
CA TYR A 76 -22.36 -9.90 -14.12
C TYR A 76 -21.14 -10.77 -13.77
N ASN A 77 -20.17 -10.85 -14.68
CA ASN A 77 -18.95 -11.65 -14.52
C ASN A 77 -17.81 -10.92 -13.79
N GLY A 78 -18.03 -9.69 -13.30
CA GLY A 78 -17.03 -8.96 -12.50
C GLY A 78 -15.89 -8.35 -13.32
N GLY A 79 -16.12 -8.08 -14.61
CA GLY A 79 -15.16 -7.44 -15.48
C GLY A 79 -14.55 -6.10 -14.97
N PRO A 80 -15.28 -5.24 -14.21
CA PRO A 80 -14.67 -4.06 -13.61
C PRO A 80 -13.44 -4.35 -12.73
N TYR A 81 -13.42 -5.48 -12.03
CA TYR A 81 -12.32 -5.84 -11.15
C TYR A 81 -11.00 -5.98 -11.91
N GLU A 82 -11.00 -6.81 -12.95
CA GLU A 82 -9.80 -7.07 -13.76
C GLU A 82 -9.32 -5.79 -14.45
N LEU A 83 -10.24 -4.99 -15.00
CA LEU A 83 -9.91 -3.70 -15.62
C LEU A 83 -9.22 -2.78 -14.61
N ILE A 84 -9.80 -2.61 -13.41
CA ILE A 84 -9.24 -1.72 -12.38
C ILE A 84 -7.87 -2.22 -11.94
N VAL A 85 -7.75 -3.51 -11.61
CA VAL A 85 -6.50 -4.11 -11.11
C VAL A 85 -5.36 -3.96 -12.11
N LEU A 86 -5.58 -4.32 -13.38
CA LEU A 86 -4.53 -4.26 -14.40
C LEU A 86 -4.09 -2.82 -14.68
N HIS A 87 -5.03 -1.88 -14.82
CA HIS A 87 -4.69 -0.47 -15.02
C HIS A 87 -4.01 0.14 -13.78
N PHE A 88 -4.46 -0.22 -12.58
CA PHE A 88 -3.87 0.22 -11.32
C PHE A 88 -2.42 -0.25 -11.20
N ILE A 89 -2.14 -1.55 -11.38
CA ILE A 89 -0.79 -2.11 -11.28
C ILE A 89 0.15 -1.45 -12.29
N LEU A 90 -0.27 -1.30 -13.55
CA LEU A 90 0.52 -0.59 -14.57
C LEU A 90 0.78 0.86 -14.15
N GLY A 91 -0.23 1.54 -13.60
CA GLY A 91 -0.13 2.91 -13.11
C GLY A 91 0.87 3.07 -11.97
N VAL A 92 0.81 2.22 -10.94
CA VAL A 92 1.74 2.31 -9.79
C VAL A 92 3.15 1.85 -10.13
N CYS A 93 3.33 0.92 -11.08
CA CYS A 93 4.64 0.60 -11.65
C CYS A 93 5.24 1.81 -12.38
N CYS A 94 4.45 2.52 -13.18
CA CYS A 94 4.89 3.78 -13.80
C CYS A 94 5.14 4.87 -12.74
N TYR A 95 4.41 4.88 -11.63
CA TYR A 95 4.62 5.83 -10.55
C TYR A 95 6.01 5.66 -9.90
N ILE A 96 6.47 4.42 -9.67
CA ILE A 96 7.87 4.14 -9.25
C ILE A 96 8.86 4.79 -10.22
N GLY A 97 8.66 4.57 -11.52
CA GLY A 97 9.50 5.15 -12.56
C GLY A 97 9.47 6.67 -12.58
N ARG A 98 8.29 7.28 -12.31
CA ARG A 98 8.13 8.73 -12.21
C ARG A 98 8.88 9.32 -11.01
N GLU A 99 8.84 8.66 -9.85
CA GLU A 99 9.63 9.11 -8.68
C GLU A 99 11.12 9.12 -8.99
N TRP A 100 11.61 8.06 -9.63
CA TRP A 100 12.99 8.00 -10.12
C TRP A 100 13.28 9.10 -11.15
N GLU A 101 12.43 9.26 -12.17
CA GLU A 101 12.62 10.25 -13.23
C GLU A 101 12.74 11.66 -12.65
N LEU A 102 11.85 12.04 -11.74
CA LEU A 102 11.89 13.36 -11.10
C LEU A 102 13.13 13.54 -10.21
N SER A 103 13.51 12.51 -9.45
CA SER A 103 14.74 12.56 -8.64
C SER A 103 15.97 12.85 -9.50
N TYR A 104 16.04 12.26 -10.69
CA TYR A 104 17.12 12.51 -11.65
C TYR A 104 17.08 13.94 -12.22
N ARG A 105 15.90 14.46 -12.57
CA ARG A 105 15.75 15.84 -13.07
C ARG A 105 16.21 16.90 -12.05
N LEU A 106 15.98 16.64 -10.76
CA LEU A 106 16.32 17.55 -9.67
C LEU A 106 17.74 17.32 -9.11
N GLY A 107 18.51 16.37 -9.64
CA GLY A 107 19.83 16.03 -9.10
C GLY A 107 19.78 15.41 -7.69
N MET A 108 18.64 14.84 -7.31
CA MET A 108 18.45 14.15 -6.03
C MET A 108 19.03 12.73 -6.07
N ARG A 109 19.24 12.15 -4.88
CA ARG A 109 19.54 10.72 -4.75
C ARG A 109 18.31 9.88 -5.18
N PRO A 110 18.47 8.78 -5.93
CA PRO A 110 17.35 8.15 -6.66
C PRO A 110 16.49 7.16 -5.86
N TRP A 111 16.75 6.97 -4.57
CA TRP A 111 16.29 5.80 -3.81
C TRP A 111 14.90 5.91 -3.16
N ILE A 112 14.20 7.05 -3.31
CA ILE A 112 12.80 7.17 -2.86
C ILE A 112 11.93 6.14 -3.59
N SER A 113 12.13 6.02 -4.91
CA SER A 113 11.47 5.02 -5.76
C SER A 113 11.65 3.59 -5.27
N VAL A 114 12.83 3.26 -4.71
CA VAL A 114 13.13 1.93 -4.16
C VAL A 114 12.27 1.65 -2.93
N ALA A 115 12.12 2.62 -2.02
CA ALA A 115 11.24 2.46 -0.87
C ALA A 115 9.77 2.22 -1.30
N PHE A 116 9.32 2.92 -2.34
CA PHE A 116 7.96 2.76 -2.88
C PHE A 116 7.72 1.41 -3.59
N THR A 117 8.76 0.64 -3.92
CA THR A 117 8.57 -0.72 -4.44
C THR A 117 7.95 -1.66 -3.41
N ALA A 118 8.12 -1.44 -2.11
CA ALA A 118 7.59 -2.31 -1.07
C ALA A 118 6.05 -2.39 -1.09
N PRO A 119 5.30 -1.27 -1.01
CA PRO A 119 3.84 -1.32 -1.14
C PRO A 119 3.37 -1.78 -2.53
N VAL A 120 4.10 -1.47 -3.60
CA VAL A 120 3.74 -1.95 -4.95
C VAL A 120 3.90 -3.47 -5.07
N ALA A 121 4.94 -4.05 -4.47
CA ALA A 121 5.13 -5.49 -4.40
C ALA A 121 4.02 -6.16 -3.59
N ALA A 122 3.61 -5.57 -2.45
CA ALA A 122 2.50 -6.08 -1.66
C ALA A 122 1.18 -6.04 -2.43
N ALA A 123 0.90 -4.97 -3.18
CA ALA A 123 -0.26 -4.87 -4.05
C ALA A 123 -0.24 -5.92 -5.18
N ALA A 124 0.92 -6.10 -5.84
CA ALA A 124 1.07 -7.13 -6.87
C ALA A 124 0.90 -8.54 -6.30
N ALA A 125 1.31 -8.79 -5.05
CA ALA A 125 1.16 -10.09 -4.40
C ALA A 125 -0.32 -10.48 -4.25
N VAL A 126 -1.17 -9.57 -3.76
CA VAL A 126 -2.60 -9.84 -3.49
C VAL A 126 -3.51 -9.72 -4.71
N PHE A 127 -3.12 -8.93 -5.72
CA PHE A 127 -3.96 -8.69 -6.91
C PHE A 127 -3.54 -9.46 -8.15
N LEU A 128 -2.30 -9.95 -8.23
CA LEU A 128 -1.81 -10.68 -9.41
C LEU A 128 -1.18 -12.02 -9.04
N VAL A 129 -0.16 -12.03 -8.18
CA VAL A 129 0.63 -13.25 -7.94
C VAL A 129 -0.22 -14.34 -7.28
N TYR A 130 -0.97 -13.98 -6.23
CA TYR A 130 -1.86 -14.93 -5.56
C TYR A 130 -2.94 -15.49 -6.49
N PRO A 131 -3.73 -14.65 -7.22
CA PRO A 131 -4.63 -15.13 -8.27
C PRO A 131 -3.99 -16.08 -9.29
N ILE A 132 -2.79 -15.77 -9.77
CA ILE A 132 -2.08 -16.60 -10.74
C ILE A 132 -1.74 -17.97 -10.14
N GLY A 133 -1.29 -18.00 -8.89
CA GLY A 133 -0.96 -19.25 -8.18
C GLY A 133 -2.18 -20.11 -7.88
N GLN A 134 -3.31 -19.48 -7.52
CA GLN A 134 -4.58 -20.19 -7.28
C GLN A 134 -5.33 -20.55 -8.58
N GLY A 135 -4.96 -19.93 -9.71
CA GLY A 135 -5.57 -20.19 -11.02
C GLY A 135 -6.85 -19.40 -11.27
N SER A 136 -7.16 -18.39 -10.45
CA SER A 136 -8.34 -17.54 -10.63
C SER A 136 -8.18 -16.14 -10.04
N PHE A 137 -8.67 -15.13 -10.76
CA PHE A 137 -8.84 -13.77 -10.22
C PHE A 137 -9.96 -13.67 -9.17
N SER A 138 -10.84 -14.68 -9.04
CA SER A 138 -11.84 -14.74 -7.96
C SER A 138 -11.19 -14.78 -6.57
N ASP A 139 -9.98 -15.36 -6.46
CA ASP A 139 -9.22 -15.46 -5.23
C ASP A 139 -8.36 -14.23 -4.95
N GLY A 140 -8.39 -13.24 -5.85
CA GLY A 140 -7.78 -11.94 -5.64
C GLY A 140 -8.48 -11.17 -4.53
N MET A 141 -7.73 -10.33 -3.81
CA MET A 141 -8.31 -9.52 -2.75
C MET A 141 -9.41 -8.59 -3.32
N PRO A 142 -10.65 -8.61 -2.79
CA PRO A 142 -11.71 -7.70 -3.23
C PRO A 142 -11.36 -6.22 -2.96
N LEU A 143 -11.85 -5.30 -3.79
CA LEU A 143 -11.60 -3.86 -3.61
C LEU A 143 -12.64 -3.25 -2.67
N GLY A 144 -12.57 -3.60 -1.38
CA GLY A 144 -13.46 -3.10 -0.34
C GLY A 144 -13.00 -3.47 1.07
N ILE A 145 -13.55 -2.80 2.09
CA ILE A 145 -13.11 -2.99 3.48
C ILE A 145 -13.48 -4.39 3.99
N SER A 146 -14.76 -4.75 3.95
CA SER A 146 -15.21 -6.08 4.36
C SER A 146 -14.61 -7.19 3.49
N GLY A 147 -14.44 -6.94 2.19
CA GLY A 147 -13.81 -7.88 1.26
C GLY A 147 -12.34 -8.15 1.59
N THR A 148 -11.60 -7.14 2.07
CA THR A 148 -10.22 -7.32 2.56
C THR A 148 -10.20 -8.26 3.78
N PHE A 149 -11.15 -8.11 4.72
CA PHE A 149 -11.24 -9.02 5.87
C PHE A 149 -11.59 -10.45 5.45
N ASN A 150 -12.50 -10.61 4.48
CA ASN A 150 -12.84 -11.92 3.93
C ASN A 150 -11.59 -12.60 3.34
N PHE A 151 -10.84 -11.89 2.48
CA PHE A 151 -9.58 -12.39 1.93
C PHE A 151 -8.61 -12.83 3.03
N MET A 152 -8.38 -12.01 4.06
CA MET A 152 -7.47 -12.34 5.16
C MET A 152 -7.89 -13.60 5.94
N LEU A 153 -9.19 -13.78 6.18
CA LEU A 153 -9.72 -14.93 6.92
C LEU A 153 -9.59 -16.22 6.12
N VAL A 154 -9.93 -16.19 4.82
CA VAL A 154 -9.78 -17.33 3.91
C VAL A 154 -8.29 -17.67 3.77
N PHE A 155 -7.45 -16.67 3.54
CA PHE A 155 -6.00 -16.86 3.42
C PHE A 155 -5.39 -17.49 4.68
N GLN A 156 -5.85 -17.10 5.87
CA GLN A 156 -5.43 -17.75 7.12
C GLN A 156 -5.90 -19.20 7.20
N ALA A 157 -7.13 -19.50 6.77
CA ALA A 157 -7.65 -20.86 6.79
C ALA A 157 -6.88 -21.80 5.85
N GLU A 158 -6.50 -21.31 4.68
CA GLU A 158 -5.82 -22.10 3.64
C GLU A 158 -4.31 -22.21 3.88
N HIS A 159 -3.67 -21.13 4.34
CA HIS A 159 -2.20 -21.03 4.37
C HIS A 159 -1.58 -20.92 5.75
N ASN A 160 -2.40 -20.75 6.81
CA ASN A 160 -1.94 -20.51 8.17
C ASN A 160 -0.88 -19.38 8.25
N ILE A 161 -1.15 -18.26 7.57
CA ILE A 161 -0.22 -17.12 7.40
C ILE A 161 0.38 -16.60 8.72
N LEU A 162 -0.36 -16.67 9.83
CA LEU A 162 0.14 -16.25 11.14
C LEU A 162 1.39 -17.03 11.59
N MET A 163 1.55 -18.27 11.12
CA MET A 163 2.71 -19.12 11.41
C MET A 163 3.83 -18.97 10.38
N HIS A 164 3.64 -18.17 9.32
CA HIS A 164 4.64 -17.97 8.29
C HIS A 164 5.68 -16.90 8.70
N PRO A 165 7.00 -17.20 8.67
CA PRO A 165 8.02 -16.30 9.19
C PRO A 165 8.12 -14.98 8.41
N PHE A 166 7.85 -15.00 7.09
CA PHE A 166 7.87 -13.75 6.31
C PHE A 166 6.73 -12.80 6.70
N HIS A 167 5.56 -13.34 7.05
CA HIS A 167 4.46 -12.52 7.58
C HIS A 167 4.84 -11.94 8.95
N GLN A 168 5.45 -12.74 9.83
CA GLN A 168 5.91 -12.27 11.15
C GLN A 168 6.99 -11.17 11.03
N LEU A 169 7.92 -11.28 10.07
CA LEU A 169 8.86 -10.21 9.73
C LEU A 169 8.14 -8.95 9.24
N GLY A 170 7.09 -9.12 8.46
CA GLY A 170 6.15 -8.07 8.08
C GLY A 170 5.54 -7.32 9.26
N VAL A 171 4.98 -8.08 10.22
CA VAL A 171 4.41 -7.55 11.47
C VAL A 171 5.47 -6.76 12.24
N ALA A 172 6.70 -7.30 12.38
CA ALA A 172 7.81 -6.57 13.00
C ALA A 172 8.17 -5.29 12.23
N GLY A 173 8.09 -5.32 10.90
CA GLY A 173 8.27 -4.16 10.01
C GLY A 173 7.30 -3.03 10.31
N VAL A 174 5.99 -3.31 10.35
CA VAL A 174 4.95 -2.28 10.57
C VAL A 174 4.86 -1.82 12.02
N PHE A 175 4.99 -2.72 12.99
CA PHE A 175 5.02 -2.35 14.41
C PHE A 175 6.28 -1.56 14.74
N GLY A 176 7.44 -2.01 14.28
CA GLY A 176 8.68 -1.26 14.44
C GLY A 176 8.65 0.07 13.68
N GLY A 177 8.12 0.12 12.46
CA GLY A 177 7.94 1.37 11.71
C GLY A 177 7.07 2.40 12.47
N SER A 178 5.96 1.95 13.06
CA SER A 178 5.10 2.80 13.89
C SER A 178 5.81 3.26 15.17
N LEU A 179 6.49 2.35 15.85
CA LEU A 179 7.29 2.64 17.06
C LEU A 179 8.37 3.68 16.76
N PHE A 180 9.15 3.49 15.70
CA PHE A 180 10.25 4.37 15.33
C PHE A 180 9.76 5.71 14.78
N SER A 181 8.60 5.76 14.13
CA SER A 181 7.94 7.02 13.76
C SER A 181 7.61 7.85 15.02
N ALA A 182 6.97 7.23 16.02
CA ALA A 182 6.64 7.90 17.27
C ALA A 182 7.89 8.29 18.08
N MET A 183 8.88 7.40 18.14
CA MET A 183 10.16 7.66 18.79
C MET A 183 10.90 8.85 18.13
N HIS A 184 11.02 8.85 16.81
CA HIS A 184 11.72 9.92 16.10
C HIS A 184 11.00 11.26 16.28
N GLY A 185 9.68 11.29 16.08
CA GLY A 185 8.88 12.50 16.27
C GLY A 185 8.98 13.06 17.69
N SER A 186 8.91 12.19 18.71
CA SER A 186 9.03 12.63 20.12
C SER A 186 10.42 13.14 20.48
N LEU A 187 11.51 12.49 20.03
CA LEU A 187 12.87 12.92 20.31
C LEU A 187 13.21 14.26 19.64
N VAL A 188 12.83 14.45 18.37
CA VAL A 188 13.01 15.72 17.67
C VAL A 188 12.21 16.82 18.38
N THR A 189 10.93 16.59 18.68
CA THR A 189 10.06 17.57 19.35
C THR A 189 10.58 17.95 20.74
N SER A 190 11.11 16.99 21.50
CA SER A 190 11.66 17.22 22.84
C SER A 190 12.94 18.08 22.87
N SER A 191 13.59 18.24 21.72
CA SER A 191 14.90 18.89 21.60
C SER A 191 14.89 20.10 20.67
N LEU A 192 13.70 20.62 20.34
CA LEU A 192 13.55 21.88 19.61
C LEU A 192 14.26 23.02 20.33
N ILE A 193 14.96 23.86 19.57
CA ILE A 193 15.56 25.09 20.07
C ILE A 193 14.42 26.11 20.31
N ARG A 194 14.48 26.84 21.41
CA ARG A 194 13.43 27.81 21.76
C ARG A 194 13.57 29.07 20.89
N GLU A 195 12.69 29.19 19.91
CA GLU A 195 12.63 30.34 18.98
C GLU A 195 11.30 31.12 19.05
N THR A 196 10.37 30.70 19.92
CA THR A 196 9.06 31.34 20.11
C THR A 196 8.76 31.60 21.58
N THR A 197 7.73 32.41 21.84
CA THR A 197 7.17 32.60 23.18
C THR A 197 6.14 31.52 23.52
N GLU A 198 5.69 31.47 24.78
CA GLU A 198 4.64 30.54 25.24
C GLU A 198 3.25 30.81 24.63
N ASN A 199 3.03 32.01 24.09
CA ASN A 199 1.75 32.43 23.52
C ASN A 199 1.65 32.14 22.01
N GLU A 200 2.66 31.50 21.43
CA GLU A 200 2.73 31.17 20.02
C GLU A 200 3.10 29.70 19.83
N SER A 201 2.67 29.10 18.70
CA SER A 201 3.07 27.74 18.37
C SER A 201 4.58 27.66 18.13
N ALA A 202 5.24 26.67 18.73
CA ALA A 202 6.66 26.38 18.50
C ALA A 202 7.00 26.14 17.02
N ASN A 203 6.03 25.72 16.20
CA ASN A 203 6.21 25.55 14.76
C ASN A 203 6.64 26.84 14.05
N ASN A 204 6.21 28.01 14.54
CA ASN A 204 6.58 29.30 13.98
C ASN A 204 8.07 29.63 14.17
N GLY A 205 8.77 28.89 15.03
CA GLY A 205 10.21 28.99 15.24
C GLY A 205 11.02 28.48 14.04
N TYR A 206 10.49 27.51 13.29
CA TYR A 206 11.10 27.04 12.05
C TYR A 206 10.70 27.93 10.87
N LYS A 207 11.67 28.30 10.03
CA LYS A 207 11.47 29.01 8.75
C LYS A 207 11.85 28.10 7.59
N PHE A 208 10.97 27.98 6.60
CA PHE A 208 11.19 27.15 5.42
C PHE A 208 12.44 27.59 4.66
N GLY A 209 13.38 26.67 4.47
CA GLY A 209 14.65 26.93 3.79
C GLY A 209 15.77 27.51 4.66
N GLN A 210 15.58 27.59 5.99
CA GLN A 210 16.67 27.97 6.89
C GLN A 210 17.84 26.97 6.84
N GLU A 211 19.06 27.46 7.05
CA GLU A 211 20.28 26.65 6.99
C GLU A 211 20.56 25.91 8.30
N GLU A 212 20.16 26.50 9.43
CA GLU A 212 20.42 25.93 10.76
C GLU A 212 19.39 24.84 11.13
N GLU A 213 19.88 23.78 11.76
CA GLU A 213 19.05 22.69 12.29
C GLU A 213 18.13 23.20 13.40
N THR A 214 16.85 22.84 13.35
CA THR A 214 15.82 23.37 14.27
C THR A 214 15.81 22.71 15.66
N TYR A 215 16.65 21.70 15.87
CA TYR A 215 16.67 20.89 17.09
C TYR A 215 18.10 20.47 17.46
N ASN A 216 18.32 20.17 18.74
CA ASN A 216 19.62 19.75 19.24
C ASN A 216 19.75 18.21 19.27
N ILE A 217 20.36 17.65 18.22
CA ILE A 217 20.59 16.19 18.11
C ILE A 217 21.47 15.63 19.24
N VAL A 218 22.40 16.41 19.79
CA VAL A 218 23.27 15.98 20.89
C VAL A 218 22.45 15.81 22.17
N ALA A 219 21.49 16.72 22.42
CA ALA A 219 20.55 16.58 23.53
C ALA A 219 19.64 15.36 23.36
N ALA A 220 19.08 15.16 22.16
CA ALA A 220 18.26 13.99 21.85
C ALA A 220 19.04 12.67 22.01
N HIS A 221 20.24 12.59 21.45
CA HIS A 221 21.13 11.43 21.59
C HIS A 221 21.50 11.17 23.05
N GLY A 222 21.84 12.22 23.80
CA GLY A 222 22.17 12.13 25.21
C GLY A 222 21.00 11.67 26.08
N TYR A 223 19.78 12.08 25.78
CA TYR A 223 18.58 11.57 26.45
C TYR A 223 18.38 10.09 26.15
N PHE A 224 18.26 9.72 24.86
CA PHE A 224 17.94 8.35 24.46
C PHE A 224 19.05 7.35 24.82
N GLY A 225 20.32 7.76 24.72
CA GLY A 225 21.47 6.94 25.12
C GLY A 225 21.52 6.66 26.62
N ARG A 226 20.93 7.52 27.47
CA ARG A 226 20.76 7.25 28.91
C ARG A 226 19.51 6.44 29.21
N LEU A 227 18.46 6.56 28.39
CA LEU A 227 17.22 5.82 28.54
C LEU A 227 17.41 4.30 28.33
N ILE A 228 18.20 3.92 27.31
CA ILE A 228 18.47 2.52 26.97
C ILE A 228 19.90 2.14 27.35
N PHE A 229 20.86 2.48 26.50
CA PHE A 229 22.30 2.49 26.77
C PHE A 229 23.01 3.22 25.61
N GLN A 230 24.20 3.77 25.85
CA GLN A 230 24.82 4.76 24.96
C GLN A 230 24.97 4.29 23.50
N TYR A 231 25.32 3.03 23.29
CA TYR A 231 25.53 2.45 21.96
C TYR A 231 24.25 2.10 21.19
N ALA A 232 23.08 2.10 21.85
CA ALA A 232 21.78 1.87 21.19
C ALA A 232 21.24 3.14 20.51
N SER A 233 21.85 4.30 20.75
CA SER A 233 21.37 5.59 20.27
C SER A 233 22.16 6.05 19.03
N PHE A 234 21.46 6.56 18.02
CA PHE A 234 22.10 7.14 16.84
C PHE A 234 22.65 8.53 17.16
N ASN A 235 23.95 8.73 16.93
CA ASN A 235 24.58 10.06 16.95
C ASN A 235 24.81 10.63 15.54
N ASN A 236 24.50 9.85 14.50
CA ASN A 236 24.60 10.24 13.10
C ASN A 236 23.19 10.29 12.48
N SER A 237 22.75 11.49 12.12
CA SER A 237 21.42 11.71 11.53
C SER A 237 21.21 10.93 10.23
N ARG A 238 22.23 10.78 9.38
CA ARG A 238 22.11 10.02 8.12
C ARG A 238 21.86 8.53 8.37
N ALA A 239 22.55 7.94 9.36
CA ALA A 239 22.37 6.54 9.73
C ALA A 239 20.97 6.31 10.34
N LEU A 240 20.51 7.23 11.21
CA LEU A 240 19.16 7.20 11.77
C LEU A 240 18.11 7.20 10.64
N HIS A 241 18.15 8.17 9.74
CA HIS A 241 17.14 8.29 8.68
C HIS A 241 17.23 7.15 7.65
N PHE A 242 18.42 6.60 7.40
CA PHE A 242 18.57 5.39 6.60
C PHE A 242 17.87 4.20 7.28
N PHE A 243 18.04 4.02 8.59
CA PHE A 243 17.36 2.98 9.35
C PHE A 243 15.83 3.16 9.34
N LEU A 244 15.34 4.39 9.53
CA LEU A 244 13.91 4.72 9.49
C LEU A 244 13.28 4.38 8.13
N GLY A 245 14.00 4.59 7.04
CA GLY A 245 13.55 4.17 5.71
C GLY A 245 13.65 2.66 5.50
N LEU A 246 14.75 2.03 5.93
CA LEU A 246 15.03 0.62 5.67
C LEU A 246 14.09 -0.33 6.41
N TRP A 247 13.85 -0.09 7.71
CA TRP A 247 13.11 -1.01 8.58
C TRP A 247 11.72 -1.38 8.06
N PRO A 248 10.81 -0.41 7.81
CA PRO A 248 9.49 -0.75 7.31
C PRO A 248 9.54 -1.30 5.87
N VAL A 249 10.44 -0.80 5.02
CA VAL A 249 10.56 -1.23 3.62
C VAL A 249 10.92 -2.72 3.53
N VAL A 250 11.94 -3.15 4.27
CA VAL A 250 12.35 -4.56 4.29
C VAL A 250 11.26 -5.45 4.88
N GLY A 251 10.60 -5.01 5.96
CA GLY A 251 9.47 -5.74 6.54
C GLY A 251 8.34 -5.98 5.53
N ILE A 252 7.93 -4.94 4.79
CA ILE A 252 6.87 -5.05 3.79
C ILE A 252 7.32 -5.90 2.58
N TRP A 253 8.59 -5.85 2.16
CA TRP A 253 9.09 -6.79 1.14
C TRP A 253 8.94 -8.25 1.59
N PHE A 254 9.23 -8.58 2.85
CA PHE A 254 8.97 -9.91 3.38
C PHE A 254 7.48 -10.24 3.39
N THR A 255 6.59 -9.33 3.80
CA THR A 255 5.13 -9.56 3.70
C THR A 255 4.69 -9.86 2.27
N ALA A 256 5.18 -9.08 1.30
CA ALA A 256 4.85 -9.28 -0.12
C ALA A 256 5.34 -10.65 -0.61
N MET A 257 6.57 -11.04 -0.25
CA MET A 257 7.10 -12.37 -0.53
C MET A 257 6.28 -13.46 0.15
N SER A 258 5.81 -13.24 1.38
CA SER A 258 4.97 -14.20 2.13
C SER A 258 3.74 -14.59 1.30
N VAL A 259 2.95 -13.60 0.87
CA VAL A 259 1.77 -13.84 0.05
C VAL A 259 2.15 -14.47 -1.30
N SER A 260 3.23 -13.97 -1.92
CA SER A 260 3.69 -14.45 -3.23
C SER A 260 4.18 -15.91 -3.19
N THR A 261 4.76 -16.37 -2.08
CA THR A 261 5.25 -17.75 -1.95
C THR A 261 4.15 -18.71 -1.52
N MET A 262 3.21 -18.29 -0.68
CA MET A 262 2.03 -19.10 -0.31
C MET A 262 1.02 -19.24 -1.47
N ALA A 263 1.21 -18.47 -2.55
CA ALA A 263 0.44 -18.67 -3.78
C ALA A 263 0.72 -20.03 -4.46
N PHE A 264 1.81 -20.74 -4.08
CA PHE A 264 2.29 -21.98 -4.70
C PHE A 264 2.61 -23.05 -3.64
#